data_AF-A0A1Q7YNT4-F1
#
_entry.id   AF-A0A1Q7YNT4-F1
#
_cell.length_a   1.000
_cell.length_b   1.000
_cell.length_c   1.000
_cell.angle_alpha   90.00
_cell.angle_beta   90.00
_cell.angle_gamma   90.00
#
_symmetry.space_group_name_H-M   'P 1'
#
loop_
_entity.id
_entity.type
_entity.pdbx_description
1 polymer ?
#
loop_
_entity_poly.entity_id
_entity_poly.type
_entity_poly.pdbx_seq_one_letter_code
_entity_poly.pdbx_strand_id
1 'polypeptide(L)'
;MQTWPGLTRSEAIRLSVERALYFATLNGEAIAALASRFEPILRPALEDFGYEGYRAVARALPAIVQGFIRENPNVTWRNEALNRLELAPGELVEQLNRLTPIERIGVLDCIVASRPRRPTEYAVPDPATVRPKSKRVAKS
;
A
#
# COMPACT_ATOMS: atom_id res chain seq x y z
N MET A 1 -22.63 30.63 3.96
CA MET A 1 -21.31 30.07 3.59
C MET A 1 -20.25 30.94 4.26
N GLN A 2 -19.58 30.44 5.29
CA GLN A 2 -18.47 31.17 5.91
C GLN A 2 -17.28 31.13 4.96
N THR A 3 -17.06 32.23 4.24
CA THR A 3 -15.84 32.50 3.50
C THR A 3 -14.68 32.54 4.49
N TRP A 4 -13.65 31.72 4.26
CA TRP A 4 -12.41 31.81 5.03
C TRP A 4 -11.86 33.23 4.85
N PRO A 5 -11.65 34.01 5.94
CA PRO A 5 -11.34 35.42 5.82
C PRO A 5 -9.99 35.60 5.12
N GLY A 6 -9.97 36.30 3.98
CA GLY A 6 -8.76 36.71 3.27
C GLY A 6 -8.15 35.71 2.28
N LEU A 7 -8.74 34.51 2.08
CA LEU A 7 -8.23 33.51 1.13
C LEU A 7 -9.16 33.34 -0.07
N THR A 8 -8.59 33.28 -1.27
CA THR A 8 -9.35 32.82 -2.45
C THR A 8 -9.66 31.32 -2.32
N ARG A 9 -10.70 30.85 -3.03
CA ARG A 9 -11.08 29.42 -3.05
C ARG A 9 -9.89 28.51 -3.40
N SER A 10 -9.10 28.89 -4.40
CA SER A 10 -7.95 28.11 -4.87
C SER A 10 -6.85 28.03 -3.81
N GLU A 11 -6.58 29.11 -3.09
CA GLU A 11 -5.60 29.11 -2.00
C GLU A 11 -6.06 28.30 -0.80
N ALA A 12 -7.34 28.38 -0.44
CA ALA A 12 -7.91 27.56 0.62
C ALA A 12 -7.81 26.06 0.30
N ILE A 13 -8.03 25.67 -0.96
CA ILE A 13 -7.84 24.28 -1.42
C ILE A 13 -6.36 23.89 -1.35
N ARG A 14 -5.45 24.71 -1.88
CA ARG A 14 -4.00 24.43 -1.86
C ARG A 14 -3.48 24.23 -0.44
N LEU A 15 -3.78 25.16 0.47
CA LEU A 15 -3.34 25.09 1.87
C LEU A 15 -3.93 23.88 2.59
N SER A 16 -5.17 23.49 2.25
CA SER A 16 -5.80 22.29 2.80
C SER A 16 -5.09 21.01 2.34
N VAL A 17 -4.67 20.95 1.07
CA VAL A 17 -3.88 19.84 0.51
C VAL A 17 -2.48 19.79 1.11
N GLU A 18 -1.76 20.92 1.17
CA GLU A 18 -0.42 21.01 1.76
C GLU A 18 -0.43 20.60 3.23
N ARG A 19 -1.43 21.06 4.00
CA ARG A 19 -1.64 20.66 5.38
C ARG A 19 -1.90 19.16 5.49
N ALA A 20 -2.73 18.58 4.64
CA ALA A 20 -3.01 17.15 4.64
C ALA A 20 -1.76 16.32 4.34
N LEU A 21 -0.94 16.77 3.38
CA LEU A 21 0.35 16.14 3.05
C LEU A 21 1.34 16.25 4.21
N TYR A 22 1.45 17.43 4.84
CA TYR A 22 2.29 17.63 6.01
C TYR A 22 1.91 16.68 7.15
N PHE A 23 0.63 16.60 7.52
CA PHE A 23 0.18 15.67 8.56
C PHE A 23 0.39 14.20 8.18
N ALA A 24 0.27 13.84 6.90
CA ALA A 24 0.57 12.49 6.44
C ALA A 24 2.06 12.12 6.66
N THR A 25 2.98 13.08 6.53
CA THR A 25 4.42 12.84 6.77
C THR A 25 4.78 12.69 8.25
N LEU A 26 4.08 13.37 9.16
CA LEU A 26 4.38 13.32 10.60
C LEU A 26 4.22 11.91 11.19
N ASN A 27 3.27 11.13 10.68
CA ASN A 27 3.01 9.77 11.14
C ASN A 27 3.68 8.70 10.26
N GLY A 28 4.52 9.10 9.30
CA GLY A 28 5.11 8.19 8.31
C GLY A 28 5.89 7.05 8.94
N GLU A 29 6.73 7.32 9.94
CA GLU A 29 7.50 6.28 10.65
C GLU A 29 6.59 5.33 11.44
N ALA A 30 5.57 5.86 12.11
CA ALA A 30 4.62 5.04 12.86
C ALA A 30 3.80 4.14 11.92
N ILE A 31 3.39 4.66 10.77
CA ILE A 31 2.69 3.92 9.72
C ILE A 31 3.59 2.82 9.14
N ALA A 32 4.85 3.13 8.85
CA ALA A 32 5.81 2.16 8.35
C ALA A 32 6.09 1.05 9.39
N ALA A 33 6.22 1.42 10.67
CA ALA A 33 6.40 0.48 11.78
C ALA A 33 5.17 -0.43 11.95
N LEU A 34 3.96 0.14 11.86
CA LEU A 34 2.71 -0.64 11.87
C LEU A 34 2.66 -1.63 10.71
N ALA A 35 2.91 -1.15 9.49
CA ALA A 35 2.90 -1.96 8.29
C ALA A 35 3.94 -3.09 8.37
N SER A 36 5.15 -2.80 8.84
CA SER A 36 6.22 -3.79 9.01
C SER A 36 5.92 -4.79 10.13
N ARG A 37 5.30 -4.36 11.25
CA ARG A 37 4.97 -5.24 12.38
C ARG A 37 3.87 -6.23 12.01
N PHE A 38 2.86 -5.79 11.28
CA PHE A 38 1.71 -6.61 10.90
C PHE A 38 1.74 -7.10 9.46
N GLU A 39 2.91 -6.97 8.84
CA GLU A 39 3.20 -7.41 7.47
C GLU A 39 2.71 -8.84 7.18
N PRO A 40 2.90 -9.84 8.07
CA PRO A 40 2.44 -11.22 7.83
C PRO A 40 0.92 -11.37 7.70
N ILE A 41 0.13 -10.41 8.20
CA ILE A 41 -1.33 -10.38 8.07
C ILE A 41 -1.71 -9.49 6.89
N LEU A 42 -1.13 -8.29 6.81
CA LEU A 42 -1.49 -7.26 5.84
C LEU A 42 -1.18 -7.69 4.39
N ARG A 43 -0.02 -8.30 4.16
CA ARG A 43 0.40 -8.72 2.82
C ARG A 43 -0.56 -9.75 2.20
N PRO A 44 -0.87 -10.89 2.85
CA PRO A 44 -1.82 -11.86 2.29
C PRO A 44 -3.26 -11.33 2.25
N ALA A 45 -3.71 -10.56 3.25
CA ALA A 45 -5.05 -9.95 3.23
C ALA A 45 -5.29 -9.02 2.02
N LEU A 46 -4.21 -8.49 1.44
CA LEU A 46 -4.25 -7.56 0.33
C LEU A 46 -3.85 -8.21 -1.01
N GLU A 47 -3.51 -9.50 -1.04
CA GLU A 47 -2.94 -10.16 -2.22
C GLU A 47 -3.87 -10.08 -3.44
N ASP A 48 -5.17 -10.25 -3.21
CA ASP A 48 -6.21 -10.27 -4.26
C ASP A 48 -6.64 -8.88 -4.75
N PHE A 49 -6.22 -7.80 -4.06
CA PHE A 49 -6.65 -6.45 -4.41
C PHE A 49 -5.71 -5.82 -5.44
N GLY A 50 -6.28 -5.51 -6.62
CA GLY A 50 -5.60 -4.79 -7.69
C GLY A 50 -5.43 -3.29 -7.41
N TYR A 51 -4.44 -2.68 -8.07
CA TYR A 51 -4.02 -1.28 -7.87
C TYR A 51 -5.06 -0.24 -8.31
N GLU A 52 -6.07 -0.62 -9.10
CA GLU A 52 -7.07 0.29 -9.66
C GLU A 52 -8.05 0.84 -8.60
N GLY A 53 -8.17 0.15 -7.45
CA GLY A 53 -9.13 0.46 -6.39
C GLY A 53 -8.53 1.09 -5.13
N TYR A 54 -7.31 1.62 -5.18
CA TYR A 54 -6.51 1.95 -3.98
C TYR A 54 -7.24 2.80 -2.93
N ARG A 55 -8.01 3.81 -3.35
CA ARG A 55 -8.81 4.66 -2.44
C ARG A 55 -10.01 3.93 -1.82
N ALA A 56 -10.57 2.95 -2.51
CA ALA A 56 -11.64 2.11 -1.97
C ALA A 56 -11.05 1.11 -0.98
N VAL A 57 -9.93 0.47 -1.34
CA VAL A 57 -9.18 -0.43 -0.47
C VAL A 57 -8.75 0.28 0.81
N ALA A 58 -8.20 1.49 0.73
CA ALA A 58 -7.80 2.25 1.93
C ALA A 58 -8.96 2.54 2.89
N ARG A 59 -10.16 2.83 2.36
CA ARG A 59 -11.35 3.04 3.20
C ARG A 59 -11.82 1.74 3.85
N ALA A 60 -11.79 0.64 3.09
CA ALA A 60 -12.23 -0.69 3.51
C ALA A 60 -11.15 -1.48 4.27
N LEU A 61 -9.92 -0.98 4.38
CA LEU A 61 -8.77 -1.72 4.89
C LEU A 61 -9.03 -2.43 6.25
N PRO A 62 -9.64 -1.78 7.27
CA PRO A 62 -9.95 -2.48 8.51
C PRO A 62 -10.90 -3.67 8.32
N ALA A 63 -11.90 -3.52 7.45
CA ALA A 63 -12.90 -4.56 7.17
C ALA A 63 -12.31 -5.71 6.36
N ILE A 64 -11.44 -5.42 5.37
CA ILE A 64 -10.72 -6.42 4.59
C ILE A 64 -9.86 -7.29 5.52
N VAL A 65 -9.05 -6.65 6.35
CA VAL A 65 -8.17 -7.34 7.30
C VAL A 65 -8.97 -8.14 8.32
N GLN A 66 -10.08 -7.58 8.83
CA GLN A 66 -10.96 -8.30 9.74
C GLN A 66 -11.61 -9.53 9.08
N GLY A 67 -12.04 -9.43 7.82
CA GLY A 67 -12.56 -10.55 7.05
C GLY A 67 -11.52 -11.65 6.91
N PHE A 68 -10.32 -11.29 6.46
CA PHE A 68 -9.20 -12.21 6.30
C PHE A 68 -8.82 -12.93 7.61
N ILE A 69 -8.78 -12.22 8.74
CA ILE A 69 -8.52 -12.83 10.06
C ILE A 69 -9.62 -13.85 10.41
N ARG A 70 -10.89 -13.52 10.16
CA ARG A 70 -12.03 -14.41 10.45
C ARG A 70 -12.02 -15.67 9.58
N GLU A 71 -11.56 -15.57 8.35
CA GLU A 71 -11.38 -16.71 7.43
C GLU A 71 -10.23 -17.64 7.87
N ASN A 72 -9.29 -17.11 8.67
CA ASN A 72 -8.09 -17.81 9.12
C ASN A 72 -8.01 -17.95 10.66
N PRO A 73 -9.01 -18.55 11.33
CA PRO A 73 -9.10 -18.53 12.80
C PRO A 73 -8.03 -19.36 13.50
N ASN A 74 -7.43 -20.33 12.80
CA ASN A 74 -6.44 -21.25 13.36
C ASN A 74 -4.99 -20.85 13.05
N VAL A 75 -4.78 -19.68 12.43
CA VAL A 75 -3.45 -19.21 12.06
C VAL A 75 -2.86 -18.42 13.22
N THR A 76 -1.71 -18.89 13.72
CA THR A 76 -0.88 -18.10 14.63
C THR A 76 0.02 -17.18 13.82
N TRP A 77 -0.14 -15.88 14.03
CA TRP A 77 0.60 -14.85 13.28
C TRP A 77 1.89 -14.53 14.01
N ARG A 78 3.02 -14.64 13.30
CA ARG A 78 4.34 -14.33 13.86
C ARG A 78 5.09 -13.42 12.91
N ASN A 79 5.80 -12.45 13.48
CA ASN A 79 6.71 -11.62 12.71
C ASN A 79 8.15 -12.08 12.91
N GLU A 80 8.77 -12.63 11.87
CA GLU A 80 10.15 -13.12 11.92
C GLU A 80 11.17 -11.99 12.13
N ALA A 81 10.88 -10.78 11.63
CA ALA A 81 11.74 -9.61 11.80
C ALA A 81 11.74 -9.08 13.25
N LEU A 82 10.74 -9.43 14.05
CA LEU A 82 10.59 -8.99 15.46
C LEU A 82 10.75 -10.16 16.43
N ASN A 83 11.76 -11.02 16.23
CA ASN A 83 12.06 -12.16 17.10
C ASN A 83 10.88 -13.12 17.30
N ARG A 84 10.05 -13.32 16.27
CA ARG A 84 8.86 -14.20 16.31
C ARG A 84 7.83 -13.77 17.36
N LEU A 85 7.71 -12.47 17.62
CA LEU A 85 6.62 -11.94 18.44
C LEU A 85 5.28 -12.42 17.88
N GLU A 86 4.46 -13.00 18.75
CA GLU A 86 3.09 -13.36 18.43
C GLU A 86 2.28 -12.09 18.24
N LEU A 87 1.66 -11.96 17.06
CA LEU A 87 0.89 -10.78 16.70
C LEU A 87 -0.54 -10.95 17.19
N ALA A 88 -1.08 -9.92 17.84
CA ALA A 88 -2.49 -9.84 18.19
C ALA A 88 -3.28 -9.25 17.00
N PRO A 89 -4.06 -10.05 16.24
CA PRO A 89 -4.73 -9.55 15.04
C PRO A 89 -5.85 -8.55 15.37
N GLY A 90 -6.45 -8.65 16.56
CA GLY A 90 -7.40 -7.67 17.07
C GLY A 90 -6.78 -6.29 17.27
N GLU A 91 -5.53 -6.24 17.74
CA GLU A 91 -4.77 -4.98 17.93
C GLU A 91 -4.57 -4.27 16.59
N LEU A 92 -4.26 -5.02 15.53
CA LEU A 92 -4.13 -4.48 14.18
C LEU A 92 -5.44 -3.82 13.72
N VAL A 93 -6.58 -4.51 13.86
CA VAL A 93 -7.88 -3.98 13.44
C VAL A 93 -8.24 -2.71 14.21
N GLU A 94 -7.98 -2.66 15.51
CA GLU A 94 -8.18 -1.44 16.30
C GLU A 94 -7.30 -0.29 15.82
N GLN A 95 -6.02 -0.55 15.57
CA GLN A 95 -5.08 0.47 15.09
C GLN A 95 -5.50 0.99 13.72
N LEU A 96 -5.85 0.11 12.78
CA LEU A 96 -6.35 0.52 11.45
C LEU A 96 -7.63 1.34 11.52
N ASN A 97 -8.53 1.05 12.46
CA ASN A 97 -9.75 1.84 12.66
C ASN A 97 -9.47 3.25 13.15
N ARG A 98 -8.41 3.45 13.96
CA ARG A 98 -7.99 4.77 14.44
C ARG A 98 -7.31 5.62 13.37
N LEU A 99 -6.75 4.99 12.34
CA LEU A 99 -6.12 5.70 11.22
C LEU A 99 -7.15 6.41 10.35
N THR A 100 -6.79 7.60 9.88
CA THR A 100 -7.50 8.31 8.81
C THR A 100 -7.33 7.59 7.47
N PRO A 101 -8.20 7.84 6.47
CA PRO A 101 -8.05 7.24 5.15
C PRO A 101 -6.71 7.53 4.46
N ILE A 102 -6.08 8.67 4.75
CA ILE A 102 -4.77 9.03 4.18
C ILE A 102 -3.65 8.20 4.82
N GLU A 103 -3.73 7.95 6.13
CA GLU A 103 -2.72 7.12 6.82
C GLU A 103 -2.86 5.65 6.42
N ARG A 104 -4.08 5.17 6.16
CA ARG A 104 -4.32 3.84 5.59
C ARG A 104 -3.76 3.69 4.19
N ILE A 105 -3.79 4.77 3.39
CA ILE A 105 -3.04 4.85 2.12
C ILE A 105 -1.55 4.64 2.40
N GLY A 106 -0.97 5.31 3.40
CA GLY A 106 0.43 5.07 3.77
C GLY A 106 0.74 3.61 4.13
N VAL A 107 -0.14 2.93 4.87
CA VAL A 107 0.01 1.50 5.18
C VAL A 107 0.04 0.66 3.91
N LEU A 108 -0.90 0.90 3.00
CA LEU A 108 -0.95 0.22 1.72
C LEU A 108 0.32 0.47 0.89
N ASP A 109 0.86 1.69 0.90
CA ASP A 109 2.06 2.05 0.14
C ASP A 109 3.27 1.26 0.65
N CYS A 110 3.40 1.11 1.98
CA CYS A 110 4.46 0.29 2.58
C CYS A 110 4.35 -1.19 2.16
N ILE A 111 3.15 -1.76 2.15
CA ILE A 111 2.93 -3.16 1.77
C ILE A 111 3.14 -3.36 0.26
N VAL A 112 2.70 -2.41 -0.56
CA VAL A 112 2.86 -2.43 -2.03
C VAL A 112 4.32 -2.25 -2.43
N ALA A 113 5.04 -1.30 -1.83
CA ALA A 113 6.46 -1.07 -2.08
C ALA A 113 7.32 -2.30 -1.74
N SER A 114 6.84 -3.14 -0.80
CA SER A 114 7.50 -4.37 -0.39
C SER A 114 7.22 -5.56 -1.32
N ARG A 115 6.30 -5.44 -2.30
CA ARG A 115 6.04 -6.51 -3.28
C ARG A 115 7.16 -6.53 -4.33
N PRO A 116 7.71 -7.71 -4.69
CA PRO A 116 8.52 -7.80 -5.90
C PRO A 116 7.64 -7.34 -7.06
N ARG A 117 8.07 -6.31 -7.80
CA ARG A 117 7.38 -5.88 -9.01
C ARG A 117 7.29 -7.11 -9.91
N ARG A 118 6.08 -7.67 -10.09
CA ARG A 118 5.86 -8.59 -11.20
C ARG A 118 6.26 -7.80 -12.44
N PRO A 119 7.11 -8.33 -13.34
CA PRO A 119 7.42 -7.66 -14.57
C PRO A 119 6.07 -7.40 -15.24
N THR A 120 5.71 -6.13 -15.34
CA THR A 120 4.51 -5.71 -16.06
C THR A 120 4.59 -6.35 -17.44
N GLU A 121 3.53 -7.01 -17.88
CA GLU A 121 3.44 -7.61 -19.22
C GLU A 121 3.62 -6.57 -20.34
N TYR A 122 3.63 -5.28 -19.97
CA TYR A 122 3.95 -4.10 -20.77
C TYR A 122 5.35 -3.53 -20.56
N ALA A 123 6.30 -4.29 -19.99
CA ALA A 123 7.70 -3.88 -19.98
C ALA A 123 8.15 -3.73 -21.43
N VAL A 124 8.27 -2.47 -21.88
CA VAL A 124 8.84 -2.14 -23.19
C VAL A 124 10.20 -2.82 -23.24
N PRO A 125 10.43 -3.76 -24.18
CA PRO A 125 11.70 -4.46 -24.25
C PRO A 125 12.80 -3.43 -24.45
N ASP A 126 13.80 -3.49 -23.58
CA ASP A 126 15.00 -2.67 -23.68
C ASP A 126 15.61 -2.89 -25.08
N PRO A 127 15.78 -1.85 -25.92
CA PRO A 127 16.30 -2.01 -27.27
C PRO A 127 17.68 -2.68 -27.31
N ALA A 128 18.41 -2.73 -26.18
CA ALA A 128 19.67 -3.45 -26.06
C ALA A 128 19.55 -4.99 -26.07
N THR A 129 18.35 -5.56 -25.87
CA THR A 129 18.14 -7.02 -25.82
C THR A 129 17.60 -7.62 -27.12
N VAL A 130 17.29 -6.80 -28.13
CA VAL A 130 16.88 -7.28 -29.45
C VAL A 130 18.11 -7.75 -30.23
N ARG A 131 18.51 -9.02 -30.03
CA ARG A 131 19.50 -9.66 -30.90
C ARG A 131 19.00 -9.62 -32.34
N PRO A 132 19.78 -9.14 -33.31
CA PRO A 132 19.38 -9.17 -34.72
C PRO A 132 19.25 -10.63 -35.16
N LYS A 133 18.08 -11.00 -35.71
CA LYS A 133 17.86 -12.30 -36.34
C LYS A 133 18.86 -12.46 -37.48
N SER A 134 19.83 -13.35 -37.31
CA SER A 134 20.77 -13.75 -38.36
C SER A 134 20.00 -14.38 -39.53
N LYS A 135 20.01 -13.70 -40.68
CA LYS A 135 19.52 -14.25 -41.95
C LYS A 135 20.35 -15.50 -42.28
N ARG A 136 19.73 -16.68 -42.26
CA ARG A 136 20.31 -17.88 -42.90
C ARG A 136 20.26 -17.67 -44.41
N VAL A 137 21.44 -17.52 -45.01
CA VAL A 137 21.62 -17.59 -46.47
C VAL A 137 21.54 -19.06 -46.87
N ALA A 138 20.54 -19.43 -47.65
CA ALA A 138 20.47 -20.73 -48.30
C ALA A 138 21.57 -20.79 -49.37
N LYS A 139 22.45 -21.79 -49.28
CA LYS A 139 23.38 -22.12 -50.37
C LYS A 139 22.60 -22.94 -51.41
N SER A 140 22.62 -22.44 -52.65
CA SER A 140 22.20 -23.16 -53.85
C SER A 140 23.31 -24.10 -54.33
#